data_AF-A0A6F8T5P9-F1
#
_entry.id   AF-A0A6F8T5P9-F1
#
_cell.length_a   1.000
_cell.length_b   1.000
_cell.length_c   1.000
_cell.angle_alpha   90.00
_cell.angle_beta   90.00
_cell.angle_gamma   90.00
#
_symmetry.space_group_name_H-M   'P 1'
#
loop_
_entity.id
_entity.type
_entity.pdbx_description
1 polymer ?
#
loop_
_entity_poly.entity_id
_entity_poly.type
_entity_poly.pdbx_seq_one_letter_code
_entity_poly.pdbx_strand_id
1 'polypeptide(L)'
;MAIRQEREQLTEQLNDKRQLVDQIQRSITTNQEALKTIISDDLEYCSKRAELYDMLTNNPRDSARSYARVTNALQFDFQNGMSTPKYQAALNDLLQYGFESNSPESSVLVRNLKSTRKELEQFGTQFKQNYPELTLKDSTFTFNGTSYPRSDSLSKAFGEYLLAHARISEALEKGDRQVSYADAIDYKKEFENLKEGKTNIEQFIANYQAEQLKIKLDIQDLKSRFQKLSSMPIIDNSLTHQEKRYIREPLITEAVKEYNNIHENLTRDFETNPSPDSKTFAALKEQLTTLEIHGSTINKFLEEQRQLHEVNILKTQLNRQQLLIMKKKAVIGKIIQKTAEEIKDIQSSSSENDPKLNVMLELQNAFSSHYESLDKLAKFITVTKADSNVTNIEITQTALEKISKENSKGTLNLAQDLTKAFDLHLPKLSAGSLLNQFMEWIDENIIEPIYITFVDNEKTYKPGLFASTSAKNLDSFRKDLLPELEEIQSDHDAAPAA
;
A
#
# COMPACT_ATOMS: atom_id res chain seq x y z
N MET A 1 -75.02 -103.87 -2.78
CA MET A 1 -73.63 -103.92 -3.31
C MET A 1 -73.16 -102.56 -3.82
N ALA A 2 -73.96 -101.81 -4.60
CA ALA A 2 -73.58 -100.50 -5.14
C ALA A 2 -73.06 -99.47 -4.11
N ILE A 3 -73.75 -99.29 -2.98
CA ILE A 3 -73.35 -98.35 -1.91
C ILE A 3 -71.96 -98.68 -1.29
N ARG A 4 -71.59 -99.97 -1.27
CA ARG A 4 -70.30 -100.41 -0.72
C ARG A 4 -69.15 -100.10 -1.67
N GLN A 5 -69.34 -100.35 -2.97
CA GLN A 5 -68.36 -100.00 -4.00
C GLN A 5 -68.17 -98.47 -4.11
N GLU A 6 -69.24 -97.69 -4.03
CA GLU A 6 -69.18 -96.23 -4.03
C GLU A 6 -68.42 -95.70 -2.80
N ARG A 7 -68.65 -96.26 -1.62
CA ARG A 7 -67.90 -95.91 -0.40
C ARG A 7 -66.41 -96.27 -0.50
N GLU A 8 -66.07 -97.41 -1.09
CA GLU A 8 -64.69 -97.82 -1.33
C GLU A 8 -63.99 -96.86 -2.31
N GLN A 9 -64.65 -96.50 -3.43
CA GLN A 9 -64.15 -95.51 -4.40
C GLN A 9 -63.97 -94.11 -3.79
N LEU A 10 -64.93 -93.63 -2.98
CA LEU A 10 -64.80 -92.34 -2.30
C LEU A 10 -63.66 -92.34 -1.27
N THR A 11 -63.41 -93.48 -0.62
CA THR A 11 -62.30 -93.62 0.35
C THR A 11 -60.95 -93.61 -0.37
N GLU A 12 -60.84 -94.28 -1.52
CA GLU A 12 -59.65 -94.26 -2.37
C GLU A 12 -59.36 -92.85 -2.89
N GLN A 13 -60.35 -92.16 -3.47
CA GLN A 13 -60.23 -90.77 -3.91
C GLN A 13 -59.83 -89.81 -2.78
N LEU A 14 -60.32 -90.06 -1.56
CA LEU A 14 -59.98 -89.25 -0.40
C LEU A 14 -58.55 -89.51 0.08
N ASN A 15 -58.05 -90.75 -0.02
CA ASN A 15 -56.67 -91.09 0.26
C ASN A 15 -55.70 -90.51 -0.79
N ASP A 16 -56.04 -90.55 -2.08
CA ASP A 16 -55.24 -89.93 -3.14
C ASP A 16 -55.14 -88.42 -2.95
N LYS A 17 -56.26 -87.77 -2.60
CA LYS A 17 -56.27 -86.34 -2.27
C LYS A 17 -55.43 -86.02 -1.04
N ARG A 18 -55.44 -86.88 0.00
CA ARG A 18 -54.58 -86.72 1.18
C ARG A 18 -53.09 -86.82 0.81
N GLN A 19 -52.71 -87.82 0.01
CA GLN A 19 -51.34 -87.95 -0.46
C GLN A 19 -50.89 -86.76 -1.30
N LEU A 20 -51.77 -86.23 -2.17
CA LEU A 20 -51.50 -85.03 -2.95
C LEU A 20 -51.31 -83.79 -2.06
N VAL A 21 -52.16 -83.61 -1.04
CA VAL A 21 -52.02 -82.53 -0.05
C VAL A 21 -50.69 -82.66 0.69
N ASP A 22 -50.31 -83.86 1.14
CA ASP A 22 -49.03 -84.10 1.80
C ASP A 22 -47.82 -83.79 0.90
N GLN A 23 -47.92 -84.13 -0.40
CA GLN A 23 -46.87 -83.81 -1.39
C GLN A 23 -46.74 -82.30 -1.62
N ILE A 24 -47.87 -81.59 -1.76
CA ILE A 24 -47.90 -80.13 -1.90
C ILE A 24 -47.31 -79.49 -0.64
N GLN A 25 -47.70 -79.96 0.54
CA GLN A 25 -47.24 -79.47 1.84
C GLN A 25 -45.71 -79.63 2.01
N ARG A 26 -45.16 -80.79 1.65
CA ARG A 26 -43.71 -81.02 1.65
C ARG A 26 -42.99 -80.09 0.68
N SER A 27 -43.57 -79.87 -0.51
CA SER A 27 -43.00 -79.00 -1.53
C SER A 27 -42.98 -77.53 -1.09
N ILE A 28 -44.06 -77.05 -0.45
CA ILE A 28 -44.13 -75.70 0.14
C ILE A 28 -43.04 -75.54 1.21
N THR A 29 -42.96 -76.47 2.16
CA THR A 29 -42.02 -76.41 3.28
C THR A 29 -40.57 -76.45 2.81
N THR A 30 -40.25 -77.34 1.86
CA THR A 30 -38.89 -77.46 1.28
C THR A 30 -38.46 -76.16 0.60
N ASN A 31 -39.35 -75.57 -0.19
CA ASN A 31 -39.05 -74.33 -0.88
C ASN A 31 -39.01 -73.12 0.05
N GLN A 32 -39.83 -73.07 1.10
CA GLN A 32 -39.77 -72.05 2.15
C GLN A 32 -38.38 -72.05 2.81
N GLU A 33 -37.88 -73.22 3.22
CA GLU A 33 -36.55 -73.36 3.84
C GLU A 33 -35.41 -73.01 2.86
N ALA A 34 -35.54 -73.41 1.59
CA ALA A 34 -34.60 -73.01 0.54
C ALA A 34 -34.56 -71.48 0.35
N LEU A 35 -35.73 -70.83 0.22
CA LEU A 35 -35.84 -69.38 0.11
C LEU A 35 -35.25 -68.69 1.34
N LYS A 36 -35.62 -69.13 2.54
CA LYS A 36 -35.09 -68.61 3.80
C LYS A 36 -33.58 -68.66 3.83
N THR A 37 -32.97 -69.78 3.43
CA THR A 37 -31.51 -69.92 3.37
C THR A 37 -30.87 -68.93 2.39
N ILE A 38 -31.54 -68.65 1.25
CA ILE A 38 -31.00 -67.78 0.21
C ILE A 38 -31.11 -66.29 0.56
N ILE A 39 -32.20 -65.85 1.22
CA ILE A 39 -32.53 -64.43 1.36
C ILE A 39 -32.57 -63.90 2.79
N SER A 40 -32.40 -64.71 3.84
CA SER A 40 -32.57 -64.22 5.22
C SER A 40 -31.72 -62.99 5.52
N ASP A 41 -30.43 -63.00 5.15
CA ASP A 41 -29.52 -61.88 5.41
C ASP A 41 -29.91 -60.61 4.63
N ASP A 42 -30.23 -60.76 3.34
CA ASP A 42 -30.63 -59.64 2.47
C ASP A 42 -31.98 -59.07 2.92
N LEU A 43 -32.94 -59.94 3.28
CA LEU A 43 -34.25 -59.57 3.79
C LEU A 43 -34.13 -58.84 5.13
N GLU A 44 -33.30 -59.32 6.05
CA GLU A 44 -33.04 -58.63 7.31
C GLU A 44 -32.40 -57.27 7.08
N TYR A 45 -31.38 -57.20 6.22
CA TYR A 45 -30.67 -55.97 5.88
C TYR A 45 -31.62 -54.90 5.29
N CYS A 46 -32.42 -55.30 4.29
CA CYS A 46 -33.39 -54.42 3.62
C CYS A 46 -34.57 -54.07 4.54
N SER A 47 -35.10 -55.03 5.32
CA SER A 47 -36.20 -54.77 6.24
C SER A 47 -35.82 -53.78 7.34
N LYS A 48 -34.56 -53.79 7.77
CA LYS A 48 -34.03 -52.85 8.76
C LYS A 48 -33.86 -51.44 8.21
N ARG A 49 -33.91 -51.22 6.89
CA ARG A 49 -33.64 -49.92 6.22
C ARG A 49 -34.75 -49.52 5.26
N ALA A 50 -35.95 -50.08 5.47
CA ALA A 50 -37.02 -50.01 4.50
C ALA A 50 -37.58 -48.59 4.37
N GLU A 51 -37.70 -47.86 5.47
CA GLU A 51 -38.21 -46.48 5.48
C GLU A 51 -37.22 -45.52 4.81
N LEU A 52 -35.92 -45.74 5.05
CA LEU A 52 -34.87 -45.01 4.36
C LEU A 52 -34.90 -45.30 2.85
N TYR A 53 -35.03 -46.57 2.46
CA TYR A 53 -35.11 -46.97 1.05
C TYR A 53 -36.32 -46.36 0.32
N ASP A 54 -37.49 -46.36 0.95
CA ASP A 54 -38.72 -45.78 0.38
C ASP A 54 -38.59 -44.28 0.13
N MET A 55 -37.95 -43.56 1.06
CA MET A 55 -37.63 -42.15 0.86
C MET A 55 -36.70 -41.94 -0.34
N LEU A 56 -35.61 -42.71 -0.43
CA LEU A 56 -34.59 -42.55 -1.48
C LEU A 56 -35.12 -42.82 -2.88
N THR A 57 -36.00 -43.81 -3.00
CA THR A 57 -36.57 -44.23 -4.28
C THR A 57 -37.85 -43.50 -4.64
N ASN A 58 -38.33 -42.59 -3.77
CA ASN A 58 -39.68 -42.01 -3.83
C ASN A 58 -40.75 -43.09 -4.06
N ASN A 59 -40.54 -44.28 -3.50
CA ASN A 59 -41.38 -45.42 -3.77
C ASN A 59 -42.67 -45.28 -2.95
N PRO A 60 -43.85 -45.22 -3.60
CA PRO A 60 -45.12 -45.14 -2.88
C PRO A 60 -45.51 -46.46 -2.21
N ARG A 61 -44.74 -47.54 -2.46
CA ARG A 61 -44.97 -48.85 -1.86
C ARG A 61 -44.26 -48.89 -0.52
N ASP A 62 -45.04 -49.11 0.53
CA ASP A 62 -44.59 -49.39 1.90
C ASP A 62 -43.71 -50.66 1.93
N SER A 63 -42.40 -50.49 1.69
CA SER A 63 -41.43 -51.58 1.63
C SER A 63 -41.31 -52.26 2.99
N ALA A 64 -41.45 -51.50 4.09
CA ALA A 64 -41.44 -52.04 5.43
C ALA A 64 -42.55 -53.09 5.62
N ARG A 65 -43.76 -52.80 5.16
CA ARG A 65 -44.88 -53.75 5.16
C ARG A 65 -44.67 -54.92 4.22
N SER A 66 -44.08 -54.70 3.05
CA SER A 66 -43.76 -55.77 2.10
C SER A 66 -42.76 -56.76 2.69
N TYR A 67 -41.64 -56.29 3.24
CA TYR A 67 -40.63 -57.15 3.88
C TYR A 67 -41.16 -57.84 5.14
N ALA A 68 -42.03 -57.19 5.91
CA ALA A 68 -42.69 -57.81 7.06
C ALA A 68 -43.60 -58.98 6.65
N ARG A 69 -44.35 -58.85 5.55
CA ARG A 69 -45.18 -59.95 5.02
C ARG A 69 -44.34 -61.14 4.58
N VAL A 70 -43.26 -60.89 3.84
CA VAL A 70 -42.32 -61.94 3.42
C VAL A 70 -41.69 -62.62 4.63
N THR A 71 -41.24 -61.86 5.62
CA THR A 71 -40.68 -62.39 6.87
C THR A 71 -41.68 -63.29 7.60
N ASN A 72 -42.93 -62.83 7.75
CA ASN A 72 -43.99 -63.60 8.40
C ASN A 72 -44.32 -64.89 7.64
N ALA A 73 -44.33 -64.85 6.30
CA ALA A 73 -44.55 -66.03 5.46
C ALA A 73 -43.40 -67.04 5.57
N LEU A 74 -42.14 -66.59 5.65
CA LEU A 74 -40.98 -67.45 5.84
C LEU A 74 -40.86 -68.03 7.25
N GLN A 75 -41.51 -67.42 8.25
CA GLN A 75 -41.54 -67.88 9.63
C GLN A 75 -42.78 -68.74 9.96
N PHE A 76 -43.77 -68.79 9.07
CA PHE A 76 -44.99 -69.55 9.30
C PHE A 76 -44.73 -71.06 9.20
N ASP A 77 -45.15 -71.82 10.22
CA ASP A 77 -45.06 -73.28 10.22
C ASP A 77 -46.14 -73.88 9.32
N PHE A 78 -45.83 -74.05 8.03
CA PHE A 78 -46.78 -74.65 7.08
C PHE A 78 -47.08 -76.12 7.43
N GLN A 79 -46.13 -76.85 8.02
CA GLN A 79 -46.28 -78.28 8.32
C GLN A 79 -47.38 -78.53 9.36
N ASN A 80 -47.49 -77.67 10.38
CA ASN A 80 -48.49 -77.82 11.45
C ASN A 80 -49.64 -76.78 11.36
N GLY A 81 -49.52 -75.78 10.48
CA GLY A 81 -50.39 -74.61 10.45
C GLY A 81 -51.59 -74.66 9.50
N MET A 82 -51.83 -75.76 8.78
CA MET A 82 -52.89 -75.85 7.74
C MET A 82 -54.31 -75.51 8.22
N SER A 83 -54.63 -75.80 9.49
CA SER A 83 -55.95 -75.51 10.08
C SER A 83 -56.08 -74.10 10.64
N THR A 84 -55.02 -73.28 10.57
CA THR A 84 -55.03 -71.93 11.14
C THR A 84 -55.61 -70.90 10.18
N PRO A 85 -56.31 -69.86 10.68
CA PRO A 85 -56.81 -68.77 9.83
C PRO A 85 -55.71 -68.00 9.07
N LYS A 86 -54.44 -68.11 9.50
CA LYS A 86 -53.29 -67.43 8.88
C LYS A 86 -52.69 -68.20 7.70
N TYR A 87 -53.01 -69.49 7.54
CA TYR A 87 -52.44 -70.35 6.50
C TYR A 87 -52.61 -69.75 5.10
N GLN A 88 -53.82 -69.35 4.74
CA GLN A 88 -54.11 -68.82 3.41
C GLN A 88 -53.36 -67.50 3.15
N ALA A 89 -53.25 -66.63 4.15
CA ALA A 89 -52.52 -65.37 4.02
C ALA A 89 -51.00 -65.59 3.86
N ALA A 90 -50.41 -66.44 4.71
CA ALA A 90 -48.99 -66.78 4.62
C ALA A 90 -48.65 -67.50 3.30
N LEU A 91 -49.53 -68.40 2.84
CA LEU A 91 -49.37 -69.09 1.56
C LEU A 91 -49.46 -68.10 0.39
N ASN A 92 -50.42 -67.18 0.42
CA ASN A 92 -50.55 -66.15 -0.61
C ASN A 92 -49.32 -65.23 -0.65
N ASP A 93 -48.81 -64.77 0.50
CA ASP A 93 -47.59 -63.96 0.55
C ASP A 93 -46.39 -64.78 0.01
N LEU A 94 -46.25 -66.05 0.40
CA LEU A 94 -45.17 -66.90 -0.11
C LEU A 94 -45.27 -67.16 -1.62
N LEU A 95 -46.48 -67.37 -2.15
CA LEU A 95 -46.73 -67.54 -3.59
C LEU A 95 -46.51 -66.26 -4.39
N GLN A 96 -46.96 -65.12 -3.86
CA GLN A 96 -46.84 -63.82 -4.50
C GLN A 96 -45.38 -63.38 -4.63
N TYR A 97 -44.52 -63.72 -3.66
CA TYR A 97 -43.14 -63.22 -3.64
C TYR A 97 -42.12 -64.32 -3.95
N GLY A 98 -42.32 -65.57 -3.50
CA GLY A 98 -41.30 -66.62 -3.53
C GLY A 98 -41.32 -67.57 -4.73
N PHE A 99 -42.47 -67.75 -5.40
CA PHE A 99 -42.70 -68.91 -6.29
C PHE A 99 -42.87 -68.60 -7.78
N GLU A 100 -42.56 -67.39 -8.23
CA GLU A 100 -42.71 -67.01 -9.65
C GLU A 100 -41.73 -67.70 -10.62
N SER A 101 -40.89 -68.65 -10.17
CA SER A 101 -39.89 -69.31 -11.02
C SER A 101 -39.57 -70.76 -10.63
N ASN A 102 -39.06 -71.54 -11.58
CA ASN A 102 -38.74 -72.98 -11.44
C ASN A 102 -37.61 -73.30 -10.43
N SER A 103 -36.94 -72.30 -9.87
CA SER A 103 -35.96 -72.45 -8.80
C SER A 103 -36.05 -71.30 -7.79
N PRO A 104 -35.84 -71.55 -6.48
CA PRO A 104 -35.84 -70.48 -5.48
C PRO A 104 -34.87 -69.32 -5.81
N GLU A 105 -33.69 -69.63 -6.37
CA GLU A 105 -32.65 -68.64 -6.72
C GLU A 105 -33.04 -67.69 -7.87
N SER A 106 -33.88 -68.16 -8.80
CA SER A 106 -34.35 -67.35 -9.94
C SER A 106 -35.56 -66.47 -9.61
N SER A 107 -36.08 -66.55 -8.37
CA SER A 107 -37.28 -65.82 -7.98
C SER A 107 -37.09 -64.30 -8.09
N VAL A 108 -38.18 -63.60 -8.42
CA VAL A 108 -38.19 -62.13 -8.52
C VAL A 108 -37.85 -61.50 -7.16
N LEU A 109 -38.30 -62.10 -6.05
CA LEU A 109 -37.97 -61.65 -4.69
C LEU A 109 -36.46 -61.69 -4.41
N VAL A 110 -35.77 -62.79 -4.72
CA VAL A 110 -34.31 -62.90 -4.53
C VAL A 110 -33.60 -61.81 -5.30
N ARG A 111 -33.96 -61.60 -6.58
CA ARG A 111 -33.34 -60.58 -7.43
C ARG A 111 -33.59 -59.17 -6.90
N ASN A 112 -34.82 -58.88 -6.48
CA ASN A 112 -35.18 -57.57 -5.93
C ASN A 112 -34.44 -57.28 -4.63
N LEU A 113 -34.41 -58.22 -3.68
CA LEU A 113 -33.70 -58.02 -2.39
C LEU A 113 -32.21 -57.77 -2.60
N LYS A 114 -31.56 -58.56 -3.48
CA LYS A 114 -30.15 -58.34 -3.83
C LYS A 114 -29.90 -56.98 -4.50
N SER A 115 -30.81 -56.54 -5.37
CA SER A 115 -30.74 -55.21 -5.99
C SER A 115 -30.88 -54.11 -4.94
N THR A 116 -31.94 -54.17 -4.13
CA THR A 116 -32.22 -53.20 -3.05
C THR A 116 -31.03 -53.09 -2.09
N ARG A 117 -30.44 -54.23 -1.67
CA ARG A 117 -29.26 -54.23 -0.80
C ARG A 117 -28.10 -53.46 -1.44
N LYS A 118 -27.79 -53.78 -2.70
CA LYS A 118 -26.72 -53.13 -3.44
C LYS A 118 -26.98 -51.62 -3.59
N GLU A 119 -28.21 -51.23 -3.87
CA GLU A 119 -28.62 -49.81 -3.96
C GLU A 119 -28.44 -49.08 -2.63
N LEU A 120 -28.83 -49.70 -1.52
CA LEU A 120 -28.62 -49.16 -0.16
C LEU A 120 -27.13 -49.04 0.21
N GLU A 121 -26.30 -50.02 -0.14
CA GLU A 121 -24.84 -49.97 0.07
C GLU A 121 -24.18 -48.86 -0.76
N GLN A 122 -24.57 -48.72 -2.03
CA GLN A 122 -24.12 -47.64 -2.91
C GLN A 122 -24.56 -46.28 -2.36
N PHE A 123 -25.80 -46.17 -1.92
CA PHE A 123 -26.33 -44.96 -1.32
C PHE A 123 -25.54 -44.59 -0.05
N GLY A 124 -25.26 -45.55 0.84
CA GLY A 124 -24.45 -45.28 2.03
C GLY A 124 -23.04 -44.76 1.72
N THR A 125 -22.45 -45.22 0.62
CA THR A 125 -21.17 -44.69 0.12
C THR A 125 -21.32 -43.26 -0.40
N GLN A 126 -22.33 -42.99 -1.23
CA GLN A 126 -22.61 -41.66 -1.76
C GLN A 126 -22.98 -40.66 -0.67
N PHE A 127 -23.70 -41.09 0.36
CA PHE A 127 -24.08 -40.28 1.50
C PHE A 127 -22.85 -39.69 2.20
N LYS A 128 -21.87 -40.54 2.55
CA LYS A 128 -20.62 -40.11 3.20
C LYS A 128 -19.78 -39.15 2.33
N GLN A 129 -19.86 -39.29 1.01
CA GLN A 129 -19.17 -38.39 0.06
C GLN A 129 -19.89 -37.05 -0.07
N ASN A 130 -21.22 -37.07 -0.18
CA ASN A 130 -22.03 -35.88 -0.42
C ASN A 130 -22.25 -35.05 0.85
N TYR A 131 -22.29 -35.71 2.00
CA TYR A 131 -22.50 -35.11 3.31
C TYR A 131 -21.34 -35.55 4.22
N PRO A 132 -20.17 -34.89 4.09
CA PRO A 132 -19.02 -35.23 4.90
C PRO A 132 -19.27 -34.90 6.38
N GLU A 133 -18.67 -35.68 7.27
CA GLU A 133 -18.82 -35.48 8.70
C GLU A 133 -18.31 -34.08 9.12
N LEU A 134 -19.11 -33.42 9.95
CA LEU A 134 -18.77 -32.15 10.57
C LEU A 134 -18.23 -32.42 11.98
N THR A 135 -17.06 -31.88 12.31
CA THR A 135 -16.52 -31.96 13.68
C THR A 135 -16.47 -30.57 14.29
N LEU A 136 -17.05 -30.39 15.48
CA LEU A 136 -16.99 -29.13 16.22
C LEU A 136 -15.92 -29.20 17.33
N LYS A 137 -15.16 -28.12 17.46
CA LYS A 137 -14.28 -27.81 18.59
C LYS A 137 -14.65 -26.42 19.13
N ASP A 138 -14.10 -26.03 20.27
CA ASP A 138 -14.50 -24.83 21.00
C ASP A 138 -14.57 -23.56 20.11
N SER A 139 -13.55 -23.30 19.29
CA SER A 139 -13.46 -22.11 18.44
C SER A 139 -13.46 -22.38 16.93
N THR A 140 -13.48 -23.65 16.51
CA THR A 140 -13.34 -24.05 15.11
C THR A 140 -14.25 -25.21 14.76
N PHE A 141 -14.57 -25.36 13.48
CA PHE A 141 -15.19 -26.57 12.95
C PHE A 141 -14.33 -27.17 11.84
N THR A 142 -14.36 -28.48 11.69
CA THR A 142 -13.71 -29.20 10.58
C THR A 142 -14.77 -29.70 9.61
N PHE A 143 -14.62 -29.35 8.34
CA PHE A 143 -15.49 -29.78 7.25
C PHE A 143 -14.62 -30.24 6.07
N ASN A 144 -14.87 -31.45 5.57
CA ASN A 144 -14.06 -32.07 4.51
C ASN A 144 -12.54 -32.05 4.80
N GLY A 145 -12.16 -32.33 6.05
CA GLY A 145 -10.76 -32.38 6.49
C GLY A 145 -10.07 -31.02 6.73
N THR A 146 -10.75 -29.90 6.45
CA THR A 146 -10.19 -28.55 6.66
C THR A 146 -10.86 -27.86 7.84
N SER A 147 -10.06 -27.17 8.67
CA SER A 147 -10.55 -26.45 9.85
C SER A 147 -10.83 -24.99 9.54
N TYR A 148 -11.97 -24.49 10.01
CA TYR A 148 -12.47 -23.13 9.81
C TYR A 148 -12.89 -22.52 11.16
N PRO A 149 -12.86 -21.19 11.31
CA PRO A 149 -13.34 -20.53 12.52
C PRO A 149 -14.85 -20.71 12.66
N ARG A 150 -15.30 -20.86 13.90
CA ARG A 150 -16.73 -21.00 14.19
C ARG A 150 -17.41 -19.63 14.17
N SER A 151 -18.61 -19.56 13.60
CA SER A 151 -19.45 -18.37 13.60
C SER A 151 -20.76 -18.65 14.34
N ASP A 152 -21.20 -17.71 15.18
CA ASP A 152 -22.46 -17.83 15.91
C ASP A 152 -23.66 -17.95 14.97
N SER A 153 -23.58 -17.30 13.80
CA SER A 153 -24.61 -17.37 12.75
C SER A 153 -24.85 -18.77 12.21
N LEU A 154 -23.89 -19.69 12.35
CA LEU A 154 -24.00 -21.08 11.88
C LEU A 154 -24.42 -22.06 12.98
N SER A 155 -24.54 -21.64 14.25
CA SER A 155 -24.76 -22.57 15.36
C SER A 155 -26.02 -23.43 15.18
N LYS A 156 -27.11 -22.86 14.67
CA LYS A 156 -28.33 -23.62 14.36
C LYS A 156 -28.09 -24.62 13.22
N ALA A 157 -27.49 -24.17 12.12
CA ALA A 157 -27.19 -25.02 10.95
C ALA A 157 -26.25 -26.17 11.32
N PHE A 158 -25.25 -25.96 12.18
CA PHE A 158 -24.39 -27.03 12.68
C PHE A 158 -25.15 -28.06 13.50
N GLY A 159 -26.03 -27.61 14.41
CA GLY A 159 -26.83 -28.52 15.24
C GLY A 159 -27.76 -29.40 14.40
N GLU A 160 -28.47 -28.79 13.45
CA GLU A 160 -29.39 -29.50 12.55
C GLU A 160 -28.63 -30.46 11.61
N TYR A 161 -27.49 -30.02 11.06
CA TYR A 161 -26.65 -30.86 10.20
C TYR A 161 -26.09 -32.08 10.94
N LEU A 162 -25.52 -31.89 12.14
CA LEU A 162 -24.96 -32.98 12.94
C LEU A 162 -26.01 -34.02 13.33
N LEU A 163 -27.18 -33.55 13.77
CA LEU A 163 -28.26 -34.42 14.19
C LEU A 163 -28.79 -35.25 13.01
N ALA A 164 -29.05 -34.60 11.87
CA ALA A 164 -29.51 -35.27 10.66
C ALA A 164 -28.46 -36.26 10.12
N HIS A 165 -27.19 -35.86 10.11
CA HIS A 165 -26.08 -36.71 9.68
C HIS A 165 -25.96 -37.96 10.56
N ALA A 166 -26.04 -37.79 11.89
CA ALA A 166 -25.96 -38.90 12.84
C ALA A 166 -27.13 -39.87 12.67
N ARG A 167 -28.37 -39.37 12.54
CA ARG A 167 -29.58 -40.20 12.36
C ARG A 167 -29.52 -41.04 11.08
N ILE A 168 -29.18 -40.43 9.95
CA ILE A 168 -29.10 -41.15 8.67
C ILE A 168 -27.91 -42.10 8.64
N SER A 169 -26.75 -41.70 9.19
CA SER A 169 -25.58 -42.57 9.29
C SER A 169 -25.85 -43.81 10.12
N GLU A 170 -26.50 -43.64 11.28
CA GLU A 170 -26.84 -44.76 12.17
C GLU A 170 -27.89 -45.68 11.55
N ALA A 171 -28.90 -45.13 10.85
CA ALA A 171 -29.87 -45.92 10.09
C ALA A 171 -29.19 -46.75 8.97
N LEU A 172 -28.20 -46.17 8.27
CA LEU A 172 -27.42 -46.89 7.28
C LEU A 172 -26.56 -48.01 7.90
N GLU A 173 -26.01 -47.81 9.09
CA GLU A 173 -25.12 -48.77 9.74
C GLU A 173 -25.87 -49.89 10.49
N LYS A 174 -26.88 -49.53 11.30
CA LYS A 174 -27.56 -50.43 12.23
C LYS A 174 -29.03 -50.71 11.85
N GLY A 175 -29.61 -49.86 11.01
CA GLY A 175 -31.02 -49.93 10.63
C GLY A 175 -31.95 -49.10 11.51
N ASP A 176 -33.12 -48.77 10.96
CA ASP A 176 -34.18 -47.90 11.47
C ASP A 176 -34.63 -48.28 12.91
N ARG A 177 -34.65 -49.58 13.23
CA ARG A 177 -35.23 -50.12 14.48
C ARG A 177 -34.24 -50.32 15.63
N GLN A 178 -32.95 -50.06 15.43
CA GLN A 178 -31.91 -50.19 16.46
C GLN A 178 -31.37 -48.83 16.94
N VAL A 179 -31.93 -47.73 16.47
CA VAL A 179 -31.59 -46.37 16.88
C VAL A 179 -32.27 -46.09 18.23
N SER A 180 -31.54 -45.62 19.25
CA SER A 180 -32.06 -45.43 20.62
C SER A 180 -33.12 -44.34 20.77
N TYR A 181 -33.43 -43.59 19.70
CA TYR A 181 -34.36 -42.46 19.65
C TYR A 181 -35.58 -42.73 18.75
N ALA A 182 -35.96 -44.01 18.57
CA ALA A 182 -36.93 -44.50 17.60
C ALA A 182 -38.40 -44.08 17.85
N ASP A 183 -38.67 -42.77 17.89
CA ASP A 183 -39.84 -42.23 17.21
C ASP A 183 -39.53 -42.22 15.70
N ALA A 184 -40.55 -42.35 14.84
CA ALA A 184 -40.39 -42.43 13.39
C ALA A 184 -39.47 -41.31 12.85
N ILE A 185 -38.35 -41.68 12.20
CA ILE A 185 -37.44 -40.72 11.59
C ILE A 185 -38.11 -40.16 10.34
N ASP A 186 -38.34 -38.85 10.32
CA ASP A 186 -38.75 -38.16 9.09
C ASP A 186 -37.54 -37.96 8.18
N TYR A 187 -37.19 -39.01 7.42
CA TYR A 187 -36.06 -38.99 6.51
C TYR A 187 -36.13 -37.85 5.49
N LYS A 188 -37.33 -37.44 5.06
CA LYS A 188 -37.45 -36.31 4.15
C LYS A 188 -36.92 -35.03 4.80
N LYS A 189 -37.37 -34.75 6.03
CA LYS A 189 -36.91 -33.59 6.80
C LYS A 189 -35.41 -33.65 7.11
N GLU A 190 -34.88 -34.82 7.46
CA GLU A 190 -33.44 -34.94 7.76
C GLU A 190 -32.56 -34.65 6.54
N PHE A 191 -32.98 -35.09 5.34
CA PHE A 191 -32.24 -34.75 4.11
C PHE A 191 -32.37 -33.28 3.74
N GLU A 192 -33.52 -32.64 4.00
CA GLU A 192 -33.68 -31.19 3.86
C GLU A 192 -32.72 -30.44 4.81
N ASN A 193 -32.64 -30.84 6.08
CA ASN A 193 -31.70 -30.29 7.07
C ASN A 193 -30.24 -30.45 6.62
N LEU A 194 -29.86 -31.61 6.09
CA LEU A 194 -28.50 -31.85 5.58
C LEU A 194 -28.17 -30.94 4.39
N LYS A 195 -29.11 -30.78 3.45
CA LYS A 195 -28.92 -29.95 2.27
C LYS A 195 -28.80 -28.48 2.63
N GLU A 196 -29.68 -27.98 3.49
CA GLU A 196 -29.65 -26.59 3.96
C GLU A 196 -28.39 -26.33 4.79
N GLY A 197 -28.09 -27.20 5.75
CA GLY A 197 -26.89 -27.12 6.59
C GLY A 197 -25.61 -27.12 5.75
N LYS A 198 -25.47 -28.05 4.80
CA LYS A 198 -24.34 -28.09 3.87
C LYS A 198 -24.20 -26.79 3.09
N THR A 199 -25.30 -26.28 2.52
CA THR A 199 -25.29 -25.03 1.75
C THR A 199 -24.82 -23.85 2.60
N ASN A 200 -25.31 -23.73 3.84
CA ASN A 200 -24.91 -22.65 4.75
C ASN A 200 -23.42 -22.74 5.13
N ILE A 201 -22.92 -23.96 5.38
CA ILE A 201 -21.50 -24.19 5.68
C ILE A 201 -20.62 -23.86 4.48
N GLU A 202 -20.97 -24.32 3.29
CA GLU A 202 -20.21 -24.06 2.05
C GLU A 202 -20.19 -22.57 1.69
N GLN A 203 -21.33 -21.87 1.85
CA GLN A 203 -21.40 -20.41 1.64
C GLN A 203 -20.50 -19.65 2.63
N PHE A 204 -20.51 -20.03 3.91
CA PHE A 204 -19.61 -19.45 4.89
C PHE A 204 -18.14 -19.69 4.54
N ILE A 205 -17.78 -20.91 4.16
CA ILE A 205 -16.41 -21.26 3.75
C ILE A 205 -15.96 -20.41 2.56
N ALA A 206 -16.81 -20.29 1.53
CA ALA A 206 -16.51 -19.49 0.35
C ALA A 206 -16.29 -18.00 0.71
N ASN A 207 -17.16 -17.43 1.55
CA ASN A 207 -17.04 -16.05 2.00
C ASN A 207 -15.77 -15.83 2.83
N TYR A 208 -15.49 -16.74 3.77
CA TYR A 208 -14.30 -16.71 4.60
C TYR A 208 -13.02 -16.79 3.75
N GLN A 209 -12.95 -17.70 2.78
CA GLN A 209 -11.80 -17.81 1.87
C GLN A 209 -11.61 -16.57 1.01
N ALA A 210 -12.69 -15.98 0.49
CA ALA A 210 -12.64 -14.73 -0.26
C ALA A 210 -12.15 -13.56 0.60
N GLU A 211 -12.60 -13.46 1.84
CA GLU A 211 -12.15 -12.46 2.81
C GLU A 211 -10.67 -12.63 3.16
N GLN A 212 -10.22 -13.85 3.43
CA GLN A 212 -8.80 -14.17 3.70
C GLN A 212 -7.90 -13.80 2.51
N LEU A 213 -8.35 -14.08 1.27
CA LEU A 213 -7.61 -13.69 0.08
C LEU A 213 -7.52 -12.17 -0.05
N LYS A 214 -8.62 -11.45 0.19
CA LYS A 214 -8.64 -9.99 0.16
C LYS A 214 -7.70 -9.41 1.20
N ILE A 215 -7.77 -9.87 2.45
CA ILE A 215 -6.88 -9.42 3.54
C ILE A 215 -5.41 -9.66 3.17
N LYS A 216 -5.09 -10.83 2.60
CA LYS A 216 -3.72 -11.13 2.15
C LYS A 216 -3.23 -10.13 1.09
N LEU A 217 -4.07 -9.75 0.12
CA LEU A 217 -3.74 -8.74 -0.88
C LEU A 217 -3.59 -7.35 -0.25
N ASP A 218 -4.47 -6.99 0.68
CA ASP A 218 -4.41 -5.69 1.37
C ASP A 218 -3.14 -5.58 2.24
N ILE A 219 -2.70 -6.66 2.91
CA ILE A 219 -1.41 -6.71 3.63
C ILE A 219 -0.23 -6.53 2.67
N GLN A 220 -0.28 -7.11 1.47
CA GLN A 220 0.77 -6.90 0.46
C GLN A 220 0.81 -5.45 -0.02
N ASP A 221 -0.34 -4.79 -0.18
CA ASP A 221 -0.41 -3.35 -0.47
C ASP A 221 0.24 -2.53 0.65
N LEU A 222 -0.12 -2.79 1.92
CA LEU A 222 0.49 -2.14 3.08
C LEU A 222 2.02 -2.31 3.09
N LYS A 223 2.53 -3.51 2.79
CA LYS A 223 3.97 -3.79 2.69
C LYS A 223 4.62 -2.95 1.58
N SER A 224 3.97 -2.83 0.42
CA SER A 224 4.49 -2.05 -0.70
C SER A 224 4.54 -0.54 -0.39
N ARG A 225 3.55 -0.03 0.35
CA ARG A 225 3.52 1.36 0.83
C ARG A 225 4.61 1.60 1.88
N PHE A 226 4.74 0.68 2.83
CA PHE A 226 5.78 0.72 3.85
C PHE A 226 7.20 0.75 3.24
N GLN A 227 7.46 -0.02 2.19
CA GLN A 227 8.77 -0.04 1.51
C GLN A 227 9.18 1.31 0.90
N LYS A 228 8.24 2.23 0.65
CA LYS A 228 8.55 3.60 0.19
C LYS A 228 8.99 4.51 1.34
N LEU A 229 8.80 4.08 2.58
CA LEU A 229 9.13 4.82 3.79
C LEU A 229 10.48 4.33 4.33
N SER A 230 11.42 5.25 4.46
CA SER A 230 12.76 4.96 4.98
C SER A 230 12.88 5.40 6.44
N SER A 231 13.60 4.62 7.24
CA SER A 231 13.98 5.02 8.60
C SER A 231 14.67 6.38 8.60
N MET A 232 14.46 7.18 9.64
CA MET A 232 15.05 8.51 9.76
C MET A 232 16.29 8.47 10.67
N PRO A 233 17.52 8.52 10.12
CA PRO A 233 18.73 8.36 10.91
C PRO A 233 18.93 9.52 11.88
N ILE A 234 19.32 9.15 13.11
CA ILE A 234 19.61 10.05 14.22
C ILE A 234 21.11 9.99 14.49
N ILE A 235 21.83 11.10 14.31
CA ILE A 235 23.28 11.19 14.58
C ILE A 235 23.52 12.40 15.47
N ASP A 236 24.22 12.23 16.59
CA ASP A 236 24.58 13.31 17.54
C ASP A 236 23.36 14.18 17.95
N ASN A 237 22.22 13.56 18.26
CA ASN A 237 20.95 14.25 18.57
C ASN A 237 20.45 15.21 17.46
N SER A 238 20.93 15.06 16.24
CA SER A 238 20.49 15.82 15.06
C SER A 238 19.76 14.91 14.09
N LEU A 239 18.71 15.45 13.45
CA LEU A 239 18.05 14.74 12.35
C LEU A 239 18.90 14.92 11.09
N THR A 240 19.33 13.81 10.48
CA THR A 240 20.06 13.85 9.22
C THR A 240 19.11 13.54 8.08
N HIS A 241 18.90 14.50 7.18
CA HIS A 241 18.09 14.32 5.98
C HIS A 241 18.84 14.89 4.78
N GLN A 242 19.01 14.08 3.72
CA GLN A 242 19.76 14.47 2.51
C GLN A 242 21.13 15.12 2.84
N GLU A 243 21.92 14.47 3.70
CA GLU A 243 23.26 14.91 4.12
C GLU A 243 23.30 16.23 4.94
N LYS A 244 22.14 16.80 5.31
CA LYS A 244 22.04 17.99 6.17
C LYS A 244 21.60 17.63 7.58
N ARG A 245 22.20 18.32 8.57
CA ARG A 245 21.87 18.18 9.99
C ARG A 245 20.90 19.28 10.42
N TYR A 246 19.77 18.90 10.99
CA TYR A 246 18.75 19.82 11.50
C TYR A 246 18.69 19.75 13.03
N ILE A 247 18.68 20.93 13.67
CA ILE A 247 18.55 21.06 15.13
C ILE A 247 17.15 20.59 15.52
N ARG A 248 17.08 19.71 16.51
CA ARG A 248 15.83 19.13 16.95
C ARG A 248 15.12 20.04 17.95
N GLU A 249 13.96 20.54 17.56
CA GLU A 249 12.99 21.01 18.53
C GLU A 249 12.40 19.82 19.31
N PRO A 250 11.98 20.00 20.58
CA PRO A 250 11.45 18.91 21.40
C PRO A 250 10.29 18.13 20.74
N LEU A 251 9.39 18.83 20.06
CA LEU A 251 8.22 18.23 19.38
C LEU A 251 8.62 17.31 18.21
N ILE A 252 9.66 17.66 17.46
CA ILE A 252 10.15 16.85 16.35
C ILE A 252 10.99 15.67 16.85
N THR A 253 11.63 15.80 18.01
CA THR A 253 12.37 14.71 18.63
C THR A 253 11.48 13.52 18.94
N GLU A 254 10.31 13.77 19.55
CA GLU A 254 9.37 12.69 19.88
C GLU A 254 8.78 12.09 18.59
N ALA A 255 8.36 12.92 17.64
CA ALA A 255 7.82 12.43 16.36
C ALA A 255 8.81 11.54 15.59
N VAL A 256 10.11 11.88 15.57
CA VAL A 256 11.14 11.05 14.92
C VAL A 256 11.35 9.72 15.68
N LYS A 257 11.30 9.76 17.01
CA LYS A 257 11.45 8.57 17.85
C LYS A 257 10.26 7.61 17.67
N GLU A 258 9.04 8.14 17.70
CA GLU A 258 7.82 7.37 17.44
C GLU A 258 7.82 6.82 16.01
N TYR A 259 8.19 7.63 15.01
CA TYR A 259 8.35 7.20 13.63
C TYR A 259 9.30 6.00 13.51
N ASN A 260 10.52 6.12 14.06
CA ASN A 260 11.51 5.03 13.94
C ASN A 260 11.09 3.78 14.71
N ASN A 261 10.46 3.90 15.88
CA ASN A 261 9.94 2.75 16.63
C ASN A 261 8.86 2.01 15.84
N ILE A 262 7.90 2.75 15.27
CA ILE A 262 6.85 2.16 14.42
C ILE A 262 7.46 1.53 13.16
N HIS A 263 8.45 2.19 12.55
CA HIS A 263 9.18 1.65 11.39
C HIS A 263 9.88 0.32 11.71
N GLU A 264 10.56 0.21 12.86
CA GLU A 264 11.19 -1.03 13.31
C GLU A 264 10.18 -2.14 13.58
N ASN A 265 9.03 -1.82 14.18
CA ASN A 265 7.98 -2.80 14.43
C ASN A 265 7.36 -3.31 13.13
N LEU A 266 6.99 -2.41 12.21
CA LEU A 266 6.49 -2.77 10.88
C LEU A 266 7.53 -3.55 10.06
N THR A 267 8.81 -3.21 10.17
CA THR A 267 9.91 -4.00 9.56
C THR A 267 9.84 -5.45 10.03
N ARG A 268 9.83 -5.66 11.35
CA ARG A 268 9.78 -7.00 11.97
C ARG A 268 8.52 -7.77 11.58
N ASP A 269 7.37 -7.11 11.59
CA ASP A 269 6.08 -7.73 11.28
C ASP A 269 6.02 -8.14 9.79
N PHE A 270 6.53 -7.32 8.87
CA PHE A 270 6.56 -7.65 7.44
C PHE A 270 7.66 -8.65 7.03
N GLU A 271 8.73 -8.80 7.83
CA GLU A 271 9.76 -9.84 7.65
C GLU A 271 9.24 -11.22 8.06
N THR A 272 8.40 -11.30 9.09
CA THR A 272 7.88 -12.57 9.62
C THR A 272 6.68 -13.13 8.85
N ASN A 273 6.28 -12.50 7.74
CA ASN A 273 5.08 -12.82 6.96
C ASN A 273 3.82 -12.84 7.84
N PRO A 274 3.19 -11.67 8.05
CA PRO A 274 2.11 -11.54 9.02
C PRO A 274 0.91 -12.42 8.64
N SER A 275 0.21 -12.91 9.67
CA SER A 275 -0.99 -13.72 9.51
C SER A 275 -2.06 -12.95 8.72
N PRO A 276 -2.74 -13.58 7.73
CA PRO A 276 -3.75 -12.93 6.89
C PRO A 276 -5.11 -12.82 7.58
N ASP A 277 -5.14 -12.47 8.88
CA ASP A 277 -6.36 -12.29 9.64
C ASP A 277 -6.73 -10.80 9.83
N SER A 278 -8.00 -10.56 10.12
CA SER A 278 -8.57 -9.21 10.22
C SER A 278 -7.95 -8.37 11.36
N LYS A 279 -7.56 -9.00 12.47
CA LYS A 279 -6.95 -8.28 13.60
C LYS A 279 -5.54 -7.82 13.25
N THR A 280 -4.75 -8.71 12.67
CA THR A 280 -3.39 -8.41 12.20
C THR A 280 -3.42 -7.31 11.15
N PHE A 281 -4.32 -7.39 10.17
CA PHE A 281 -4.48 -6.34 9.15
C PHE A 281 -4.84 -4.97 9.75
N ALA A 282 -5.80 -4.93 10.68
CA ALA A 282 -6.20 -3.68 11.32
C ALA A 282 -5.03 -3.02 12.09
N ALA A 283 -4.26 -3.81 12.83
CA ALA A 283 -3.09 -3.32 13.57
C ALA A 283 -1.99 -2.78 12.65
N LEU A 284 -1.65 -3.51 11.57
CA LEU A 284 -0.66 -3.07 10.58
C LEU A 284 -1.10 -1.78 9.88
N LYS A 285 -2.39 -1.68 9.54
CA LYS A 285 -2.95 -0.49 8.89
C LYS A 285 -2.87 0.74 9.78
N GLU A 286 -3.21 0.58 11.06
CA GLU A 286 -3.13 1.64 12.06
C GLU A 286 -1.69 2.11 12.25
N GLN A 287 -0.75 1.18 12.45
CA GLN A 287 0.67 1.49 12.57
C GLN A 287 1.20 2.24 11.33
N LEU A 288 0.89 1.77 10.12
CA LEU A 288 1.33 2.43 8.89
C LEU A 288 0.75 3.86 8.76
N THR A 289 -0.51 4.04 9.13
CA THR A 289 -1.16 5.36 9.07
C THR A 289 -0.50 6.32 10.06
N THR A 290 -0.22 5.87 11.28
CA THR A 290 0.50 6.66 12.29
C THR A 290 1.92 7.00 11.81
N LEU A 291 2.63 6.03 11.21
CA LEU A 291 3.95 6.25 10.61
C LEU A 291 3.91 7.34 9.53
N GLU A 292 2.92 7.29 8.63
CA GLU A 292 2.72 8.29 7.56
C GLU A 292 2.44 9.69 8.12
N ILE A 293 1.65 9.79 9.20
CA ILE A 293 1.36 11.06 9.88
C ILE A 293 2.65 11.67 10.45
N HIS A 294 3.43 10.90 11.23
CA HIS A 294 4.69 11.40 11.78
C HIS A 294 5.68 11.76 10.66
N GLY A 295 5.76 10.94 9.60
CA GLY A 295 6.60 11.22 8.44
C GLY A 295 6.24 12.55 7.77
N SER A 296 4.95 12.84 7.61
CA SER A 296 4.47 14.12 7.07
C SER A 296 4.85 15.31 7.96
N THR A 297 4.65 15.20 9.28
CA THR A 297 5.05 16.23 10.25
C THR A 297 6.53 16.53 10.19
N ILE A 298 7.37 15.49 10.13
CA ILE A 298 8.83 15.64 10.08
C ILE A 298 9.27 16.28 8.75
N ASN A 299 8.71 15.84 7.62
CA ASN A 299 9.01 16.42 6.31
C ASN A 299 8.63 17.90 6.22
N LYS A 300 7.48 18.27 6.80
CA LYS A 300 7.06 19.68 6.87
C LYS A 300 8.06 20.53 7.65
N PHE A 301 8.50 20.06 8.81
CA PHE A 301 9.53 20.73 9.61
C PHE A 301 10.86 20.86 8.86
N LEU A 302 11.30 19.78 8.20
CA LEU A 302 12.53 19.79 7.40
C LEU A 302 12.49 20.84 6.28
N GLU A 303 11.34 20.98 5.62
CA GLU A 303 11.13 21.97 4.57
C GLU A 303 11.14 23.41 5.13
N GLU A 304 10.48 23.65 6.27
CA GLU A 304 10.51 24.94 6.97
C GLU A 304 11.96 25.34 7.36
N GLN A 305 12.74 24.39 7.88
CA GLN A 305 14.14 24.63 8.23
C GLN A 305 15.02 24.89 6.99
N ARG A 306 14.77 24.18 5.88
CA ARG A 306 15.47 24.41 4.60
C ARG A 306 15.25 25.84 4.11
N GLN A 307 13.99 26.28 4.09
CA GLN A 307 13.61 27.62 3.66
C GLN A 307 14.19 28.70 4.59
N LEU A 308 14.17 28.49 5.91
CA LEU A 308 14.77 29.41 6.87
C LEU A 308 16.29 29.56 6.65
N HIS A 309 16.99 28.46 6.38
CA HIS A 309 18.41 28.49 6.07
C HIS A 309 18.70 29.30 4.81
N GLU A 310 17.91 29.13 3.76
CA GLU A 310 18.01 29.87 2.50
C GLU A 310 17.81 31.38 2.70
N VAL A 311 16.79 31.78 3.48
CA VAL A 311 16.58 33.19 3.86
C VAL A 311 17.80 33.76 4.59
N ASN A 312 18.42 32.99 5.48
CA ASN A 312 19.61 33.44 6.21
C ASN A 312 20.84 33.63 5.31
N ILE A 313 21.03 32.76 4.30
CA ILE A 313 22.05 32.93 3.27
C ILE A 313 21.81 34.24 2.51
N LEU A 314 20.59 34.47 2.04
CA LEU A 314 20.22 35.68 1.29
C LEU A 314 20.45 36.95 2.13
N LYS A 315 20.04 36.95 3.40
CA LYS A 315 20.31 38.06 4.33
C LYS A 315 21.80 38.32 4.51
N THR A 316 22.62 37.27 4.59
CA THR A 316 24.08 37.39 4.69
C THR A 316 24.68 38.00 3.43
N GLN A 317 24.21 37.60 2.25
CA GLN A 317 24.65 38.15 0.97
C GLN A 317 24.22 39.62 0.79
N LEU A 318 22.99 39.96 1.19
CA LEU A 318 22.50 41.36 1.22
C LEU A 318 23.36 42.23 2.15
N ASN A 319 23.72 41.74 3.34
CA ASN A 319 24.62 42.45 4.25
C ASN A 319 26.00 42.71 3.63
N ARG A 320 26.55 41.73 2.89
CA ARG A 320 27.82 41.91 2.17
C ARG A 320 27.70 43.00 1.10
N GLN A 321 26.63 43.01 0.31
CA GLN A 321 26.39 44.07 -0.68
C GLN A 321 26.22 45.44 -0.02
N GLN A 322 25.48 45.52 1.10
CA GLN A 322 25.30 46.76 1.84
C GLN A 322 26.65 47.34 2.28
N LEU A 323 27.52 46.51 2.84
CA LEU A 323 28.85 46.93 3.29
C LEU A 323 29.70 47.47 2.13
N LEU A 324 29.70 46.77 0.98
CA LEU A 324 30.41 47.22 -0.22
C LEU A 324 29.91 48.59 -0.70
N ILE A 325 28.60 48.80 -0.76
CA ILE A 325 28.02 50.07 -1.17
C ILE A 325 28.37 51.20 -0.18
N MET A 326 28.32 50.94 1.12
CA MET A 326 28.71 51.93 2.13
C MET A 326 30.17 52.34 2.01
N LYS A 327 31.08 51.39 1.77
CA LYS A 327 32.50 51.67 1.49
C LYS A 327 32.66 52.57 0.25
N LYS A 328 32.01 52.23 -0.87
CA LYS A 328 32.04 53.03 -2.11
C LYS A 328 31.50 54.45 -1.89
N LYS A 329 30.36 54.59 -1.21
CA LYS A 329 29.77 55.90 -0.87
C LYS A 329 30.72 56.76 -0.05
N ALA A 330 31.36 56.20 0.97
CA ALA A 330 32.27 56.95 1.83
C ALA A 330 33.44 57.55 1.04
N VAL A 331 34.01 56.79 0.11
CA VAL A 331 35.15 57.24 -0.71
C VAL A 331 34.71 58.29 -1.72
N ILE A 332 33.59 58.06 -2.40
CA ILE A 332 33.06 59.05 -3.35
C ILE A 332 32.66 60.35 -2.65
N GLY A 333 32.09 60.26 -1.43
CA GLY A 333 31.81 61.44 -0.62
C GLY A 333 33.08 62.24 -0.27
N LYS A 334 34.18 61.56 0.05
CA LYS A 334 35.49 62.22 0.26
C LYS A 334 36.00 62.90 -1.02
N ILE A 335 35.86 62.23 -2.17
CA ILE A 335 36.27 62.80 -3.46
C ILE A 335 35.45 64.03 -3.78
N ILE A 336 34.12 63.98 -3.65
CA ILE A 336 33.24 65.15 -3.85
C ILE A 336 33.68 66.32 -2.97
N GLN A 337 34.02 66.07 -1.70
CA GLN A 337 34.50 67.10 -0.78
C GLN A 337 35.83 67.69 -1.27
N LYS A 338 36.81 66.85 -1.64
CA LYS A 338 38.10 67.29 -2.16
C LYS A 338 37.97 68.11 -3.44
N THR A 339 37.13 67.65 -4.38
CA THR A 339 36.82 68.38 -5.60
C THR A 339 36.17 69.73 -5.29
N ALA A 340 35.27 69.82 -4.31
CA ALA A 340 34.64 71.08 -3.90
C ALA A 340 35.64 72.07 -3.28
N GLU A 341 36.57 71.58 -2.45
CA GLU A 341 37.67 72.36 -1.88
C GLU A 341 38.53 72.96 -3.00
N GLU A 342 38.96 72.14 -3.95
CA GLU A 342 39.78 72.58 -5.09
C GLU A 342 39.05 73.56 -6.02
N ILE A 343 37.75 73.35 -6.29
CA ILE A 343 36.92 74.29 -7.06
C ILE A 343 36.94 75.68 -6.42
N LYS A 344 36.76 75.73 -5.09
CA LYS A 344 36.74 76.98 -4.33
C LYS A 344 38.10 77.67 -4.38
N ASP A 345 39.19 76.91 -4.30
CA ASP A 345 40.55 77.44 -4.36
C ASP A 345 40.86 78.02 -5.74
N ILE A 346 40.47 77.35 -6.84
CA ILE A 346 40.60 77.85 -8.21
C ILE A 346 39.80 79.14 -8.42
N GLN A 347 38.53 79.16 -7.98
CA GLN A 347 37.66 80.34 -8.06
C GLN A 347 38.21 81.54 -7.28
N SER A 348 38.98 81.30 -6.22
CA SER A 348 39.59 82.36 -5.40
C SER A 348 40.90 82.92 -5.98
N SER A 349 41.54 82.19 -6.90
CA SER A 349 42.91 82.46 -7.38
C SER A 349 43.04 82.78 -8.87
N SER A 350 42.02 82.48 -9.68
CA SER A 350 42.11 82.51 -11.16
C SER A 350 40.91 83.21 -11.83
N SER A 351 41.00 83.52 -13.12
CA SER A 351 39.90 84.14 -13.89
C SER A 351 38.78 83.13 -14.21
N GLU A 352 37.55 83.63 -14.39
CA GLU A 352 36.30 82.85 -14.58
C GLU A 352 36.33 81.80 -15.72
N ASN A 353 37.34 81.84 -16.61
CA ASN A 353 37.51 80.96 -17.75
C ASN A 353 38.65 79.92 -17.59
N ASP A 354 39.06 79.59 -16.36
CA ASP A 354 40.09 78.57 -16.13
C ASP A 354 39.63 77.17 -16.62
N PRO A 355 40.34 76.52 -17.57
CA PRO A 355 40.02 75.16 -18.01
C PRO A 355 40.02 74.13 -16.88
N LYS A 356 40.83 74.33 -15.83
CA LYS A 356 40.88 73.48 -14.63
C LYS A 356 39.56 73.50 -13.86
N LEU A 357 38.92 74.67 -13.77
CA LEU A 357 37.61 74.82 -13.12
C LEU A 357 36.55 73.96 -13.82
N ASN A 358 36.56 73.93 -15.16
CA ASN A 358 35.61 73.13 -15.94
C ASN A 358 35.81 71.62 -15.74
N VAL A 359 37.07 71.13 -15.73
CA VAL A 359 37.36 69.72 -15.42
C VAL A 359 36.83 69.38 -14.03
N MET A 360 37.08 70.23 -13.04
CA MET A 360 36.68 69.97 -11.66
C MET A 360 35.17 69.96 -11.45
N LEU A 361 34.43 70.85 -12.12
CA LEU A 361 32.97 70.87 -12.10
C LEU A 361 32.37 69.59 -12.72
N GLU A 362 32.91 69.12 -13.86
CA GLU A 362 32.46 67.88 -14.49
C GLU A 362 32.78 66.64 -13.63
N LEU A 363 33.96 66.59 -13.01
CA LEU A 363 34.32 65.55 -12.05
C LEU A 363 33.36 65.55 -10.85
N GLN A 364 33.06 66.73 -10.29
CA GLN A 364 32.13 66.87 -9.18
C GLN A 364 30.73 66.35 -9.56
N ASN A 365 30.25 66.66 -10.76
CA ASN A 365 28.98 66.18 -11.28
C ASN A 365 28.97 64.65 -11.44
N ALA A 366 30.01 64.07 -12.02
CA ALA A 366 30.14 62.62 -12.20
C ALA A 366 30.13 61.89 -10.85
N PHE A 367 30.92 62.34 -9.88
CA PHE A 367 30.95 61.74 -8.54
C PHE A 367 29.63 61.94 -7.78
N SER A 368 28.98 63.10 -7.90
CA SER A 368 27.69 63.37 -7.25
C SER A 368 26.57 62.47 -7.79
N SER A 369 26.48 62.34 -9.12
CA SER A 369 25.54 61.42 -9.79
C SER A 369 25.74 59.96 -9.34
N HIS A 370 26.99 59.53 -9.23
CA HIS A 370 27.31 58.19 -8.77
C HIS A 370 26.98 58.01 -7.28
N TYR A 371 27.24 59.01 -6.43
CA TYR A 371 26.89 58.98 -5.02
C TYR A 371 25.37 58.81 -4.79
N GLU A 372 24.55 59.55 -5.55
CA GLU A 372 23.09 59.40 -5.53
C GLU A 372 22.64 58.00 -5.97
N SER A 373 23.28 57.45 -7.01
CA SER A 373 22.98 56.10 -7.51
C SER A 373 23.27 55.03 -6.44
N LEU A 374 24.40 55.16 -5.74
CA LEU A 374 24.73 54.28 -4.61
C LEU A 374 23.76 54.48 -3.43
N ASP A 375 23.27 55.69 -3.18
CA ASP A 375 22.27 55.94 -2.14
C ASP A 375 20.93 55.25 -2.43
N LYS A 376 20.47 55.32 -3.68
CA LYS A 376 19.26 54.61 -4.15
C LYS A 376 19.42 53.09 -3.96
N LEU A 377 20.57 52.53 -4.34
CA LEU A 377 20.87 51.12 -4.13
C LEU A 377 20.91 50.72 -2.65
N ALA A 378 21.51 51.54 -1.78
CA ALA A 378 21.56 51.28 -0.34
C ALA A 378 20.15 51.24 0.29
N LYS A 379 19.26 52.14 -0.13
CA LYS A 379 17.85 52.14 0.26
C LYS A 379 17.14 50.89 -0.24
N PHE A 380 17.38 50.49 -1.50
CA PHE A 380 16.80 49.27 -2.07
C PHE A 380 17.21 48.02 -1.29
N ILE A 381 18.50 47.87 -0.94
CA ILE A 381 18.97 46.76 -0.09
C ILE A 381 18.25 46.73 1.26
N THR A 382 18.05 47.90 1.88
CA THR A 382 17.39 48.00 3.18
C THR A 382 15.96 47.49 3.14
N VAL A 383 15.21 47.87 2.10
CA VAL A 383 13.83 47.37 1.86
C VAL A 383 13.85 45.86 1.61
N THR A 384 14.68 45.38 0.67
CA THR A 384 14.78 43.94 0.35
C THR A 384 15.13 43.11 1.59
N LYS A 385 16.01 43.60 2.46
CA LYS A 385 16.40 42.91 3.70
C LYS A 385 15.25 42.83 4.72
N ALA A 386 14.43 43.88 4.84
CA ALA A 386 13.25 43.89 5.70
C ALA A 386 12.20 42.89 5.20
N ASP A 387 12.03 42.78 3.89
CA ASP A 387 11.06 41.90 3.25
C ASP A 387 11.53 40.44 3.08
N SER A 388 12.80 40.16 3.42
CA SER A 388 13.42 38.84 3.30
C SER A 388 12.83 37.86 4.33
N ASN A 389 11.94 36.99 3.86
CA ASN A 389 11.29 35.94 4.64
C ASN A 389 11.02 34.70 3.76
N VAL A 390 10.45 33.66 4.37
CA VAL A 390 10.22 32.35 3.74
C VAL A 390 9.26 32.43 2.54
N THR A 391 8.30 33.35 2.54
CA THR A 391 7.34 33.49 1.42
C THR A 391 7.91 34.29 0.25
N ASN A 392 9.04 34.98 0.43
CA ASN A 392 9.62 35.92 -0.52
C ASN A 392 11.02 35.52 -1.01
N ILE A 393 11.40 34.24 -0.92
CA ILE A 393 12.76 33.76 -1.26
C ILE A 393 13.15 34.13 -2.70
N GLU A 394 12.32 33.77 -3.69
CA GLU A 394 12.61 34.05 -5.12
C GLU A 394 12.69 35.55 -5.44
N ILE A 395 11.80 36.33 -4.83
CA ILE A 395 11.79 37.80 -4.98
C ILE A 395 13.08 38.39 -4.39
N THR A 396 13.47 37.92 -3.20
CA THR A 396 14.70 38.36 -2.52
C THR A 396 15.94 38.00 -3.33
N GLN A 397 15.98 36.80 -3.92
CA GLN A 397 17.08 36.36 -4.77
C GLN A 397 17.19 37.20 -6.05
N THR A 398 16.07 37.43 -6.73
CA THR A 398 16.02 38.29 -7.92
C THR A 398 16.46 39.73 -7.60
N ALA A 399 16.01 40.26 -6.46
CA ALA A 399 16.43 41.58 -5.99
C ALA A 399 17.93 41.64 -5.69
N LEU A 400 18.49 40.61 -5.03
CA LEU A 400 19.92 40.51 -4.76
C LEU A 400 20.76 40.46 -6.04
N GLU A 401 20.33 39.70 -7.06
CA GLU A 401 20.98 39.66 -8.37
C GLU A 401 20.97 41.04 -9.05
N LYS A 402 19.83 41.73 -9.00
CA LYS A 402 19.69 43.10 -9.50
C LYS A 402 20.63 44.06 -8.77
N ILE A 403 20.66 44.02 -7.43
CA ILE A 403 21.56 44.82 -6.59
C ILE A 403 23.02 44.57 -6.98
N SER A 404 23.42 43.30 -7.09
CA SER A 404 24.80 42.91 -7.44
C SER A 404 25.19 43.43 -8.84
N LYS A 405 24.28 43.31 -9.81
CA LYS A 405 24.47 43.78 -11.18
C LYS A 405 24.55 45.31 -11.26
N GLU A 406 23.65 46.03 -10.61
CA GLU A 406 23.64 47.49 -10.59
C GLU A 406 24.86 48.05 -9.84
N ASN A 407 25.25 47.45 -8.72
CA ASN A 407 26.47 47.81 -7.99
C ASN A 407 27.74 47.60 -8.83
N SER A 408 27.78 46.54 -9.64
CA SER A 408 28.89 46.26 -10.56
C SER A 408 28.90 47.22 -11.76
N LYS A 409 27.72 47.48 -12.36
CA LYS A 409 27.56 48.41 -13.48
C LYS A 409 27.90 49.84 -13.08
N GLY A 410 27.55 50.24 -11.86
CA GLY A 410 27.87 51.57 -11.36
C GLY A 410 29.36 51.89 -11.46
N THR A 411 30.24 50.94 -11.14
CA THR A 411 31.69 51.15 -11.23
C THR A 411 32.16 51.39 -12.67
N LEU A 412 31.58 50.68 -13.63
CA LEU A 412 31.86 50.89 -15.06
C LEU A 412 31.35 52.26 -15.53
N ASN A 413 30.14 52.64 -15.14
CA ASN A 413 29.57 53.94 -15.49
C ASN A 413 30.43 55.09 -14.93
N LEU A 414 30.90 54.97 -13.67
CA LEU A 414 31.79 55.97 -13.08
C LEU A 414 33.08 56.11 -13.90
N ALA A 415 33.72 55.00 -14.28
CA ALA A 415 34.92 55.06 -15.12
C ALA A 415 34.64 55.75 -16.47
N GLN A 416 33.50 55.47 -17.10
CA GLN A 416 33.09 56.10 -18.36
C GLN A 416 32.81 57.60 -18.20
N ASP A 417 32.09 58.00 -17.16
CA ASP A 417 31.77 59.40 -16.86
C ASP A 417 33.05 60.19 -16.58
N LEU A 418 34.00 59.60 -15.84
CA LEU A 418 35.32 60.19 -15.59
C LEU A 418 36.14 60.32 -16.88
N THR A 419 36.21 59.27 -17.70
CA THR A 419 36.92 59.31 -18.99
C THR A 419 36.39 60.45 -19.86
N LYS A 420 35.07 60.56 -19.97
CA LYS A 420 34.41 61.63 -20.73
C LYS A 420 34.72 63.03 -20.17
N ALA A 421 34.72 63.18 -18.84
CA ALA A 421 35.05 64.46 -18.20
C ALA A 421 36.51 64.87 -18.49
N PHE A 422 37.43 63.91 -18.52
CA PHE A 422 38.82 64.16 -18.87
C PHE A 422 39.01 64.43 -20.37
N ASP A 423 38.54 63.58 -21.27
CA ASP A 423 38.70 63.75 -22.73
C ASP A 423 38.23 65.12 -23.25
N LEU A 424 37.15 65.66 -22.69
CA LEU A 424 36.53 66.90 -23.14
C LEU A 424 37.32 68.17 -22.75
N HIS A 425 38.12 68.08 -21.69
CA HIS A 425 38.67 69.26 -21.01
C HIS A 425 40.17 69.20 -20.74
N LEU A 426 40.77 68.02 -20.59
CA LEU A 426 42.22 67.85 -20.36
C LEU A 426 43.07 68.44 -21.50
N PRO A 427 42.73 68.28 -22.79
CA PRO A 427 43.51 68.87 -23.91
C PRO A 427 43.53 70.41 -23.93
N LYS A 428 42.70 71.07 -23.11
CA LYS A 428 42.63 72.53 -23.00
C LYS A 428 43.58 73.09 -21.92
N LEU A 429 44.19 72.22 -21.13
CA LEU A 429 45.26 72.58 -20.20
C LEU A 429 46.57 72.61 -21.00
N SER A 430 47.15 73.79 -21.20
CA SER A 430 48.41 73.94 -21.95
C SER A 430 49.56 73.22 -21.23
N ALA A 431 50.44 72.58 -22.01
CA ALA A 431 51.57 71.82 -21.50
C ALA A 431 52.48 72.68 -20.59
N GLY A 432 52.77 72.20 -19.38
CA GLY A 432 53.62 72.88 -18.41
C GLY A 432 53.46 72.36 -16.97
N SER A 433 54.15 72.99 -16.02
CA SER A 433 54.16 72.61 -14.59
C SER A 433 52.79 72.56 -13.92
N LEU A 434 51.83 73.32 -14.45
CA LEU A 434 50.47 73.44 -13.92
C LEU A 434 49.60 72.20 -14.26
N LEU A 435 49.84 71.57 -15.41
CA LEU A 435 49.24 70.29 -15.78
C LEU A 435 49.77 69.17 -14.89
N ASN A 436 51.08 69.13 -14.64
CA ASN A 436 51.69 68.10 -13.78
C ASN A 436 51.16 68.20 -12.34
N GLN A 437 51.07 69.39 -11.77
CA GLN A 437 50.47 69.61 -10.44
C GLN A 437 49.00 69.19 -10.39
N PHE A 438 48.24 69.42 -11.47
CA PHE A 438 46.85 68.98 -11.54
C PHE A 438 46.72 67.46 -11.63
N MET A 439 47.61 66.81 -12.39
CA MET A 439 47.63 65.34 -12.50
C MET A 439 48.08 64.67 -11.20
N GLU A 440 49.07 65.22 -10.49
CA GLU A 440 49.45 64.75 -9.15
C GLU A 440 48.27 64.85 -8.18
N TRP A 441 47.53 65.96 -8.20
CA TRP A 441 46.33 66.12 -7.38
C TRP A 441 45.24 65.09 -7.73
N ILE A 442 45.01 64.81 -9.01
CA ILE A 442 44.06 63.77 -9.47
C ILE A 442 44.49 62.38 -8.99
N ASP A 443 45.78 62.05 -9.12
CA ASP A 443 46.32 60.76 -8.70
C ASP A 443 46.11 60.54 -7.19
N GLU A 444 46.49 61.52 -6.36
CA GLU A 444 46.40 61.43 -4.90
C GLU A 444 44.96 61.50 -4.37
N ASN A 445 44.12 62.37 -4.94
CA ASN A 445 42.82 62.69 -4.36
C ASN A 445 41.65 61.94 -5.03
N ILE A 446 41.87 61.35 -6.21
CA ILE A 446 40.82 60.65 -6.96
C ILE A 446 41.22 59.21 -7.27
N ILE A 447 42.33 58.98 -7.98
CA ILE A 447 42.67 57.64 -8.50
C ILE A 447 43.05 56.69 -7.37
N GLU A 448 43.95 57.08 -6.46
CA GLU A 448 44.39 56.23 -5.35
C GLU A 448 43.22 55.84 -4.40
N PRO A 449 42.36 56.78 -3.94
CA PRO A 449 41.20 56.44 -3.10
C PRO A 449 40.22 55.46 -3.76
N ILE A 450 39.98 55.61 -5.07
CA ILE A 450 39.16 54.67 -5.85
C ILE A 450 39.86 53.31 -5.93
N TYR A 451 41.15 53.27 -6.25
CA TYR A 451 41.87 52.01 -6.37
C TYR A 451 41.84 51.19 -5.08
N ILE A 452 42.15 51.81 -3.93
CA ILE A 452 42.13 51.18 -2.60
C ILE A 452 40.75 50.59 -2.28
N THR A 453 39.68 51.29 -2.65
CA THR A 453 38.31 50.94 -2.27
C THR A 453 37.71 49.86 -3.17
N PHE A 454 38.10 49.83 -4.44
CA PHE A 454 37.48 48.97 -5.45
C PHE A 454 38.29 47.69 -5.76
N VAL A 455 39.52 47.56 -5.27
CA VAL A 455 40.40 46.38 -5.52
C VAL A 455 40.62 45.47 -4.29
N ASP A 456 40.23 45.92 -3.09
CA ASP A 456 40.43 45.22 -1.79
C ASP A 456 41.90 45.12 -1.34
N ASN A 457 42.09 45.17 -0.02
CA ASN A 457 43.34 45.42 0.72
C ASN A 457 44.55 44.54 0.32
N GLU A 458 45.74 45.13 0.43
CA GLU A 458 47.08 44.49 0.34
C GLU A 458 47.60 44.16 -1.07
N LYS A 459 48.12 45.18 -1.75
CA LYS A 459 49.43 45.13 -2.42
C LYS A 459 49.80 46.53 -2.88
N THR A 460 50.94 47.03 -2.42
CA THR A 460 51.65 48.16 -3.03
C THR A 460 51.66 47.98 -4.54
N TYR A 461 51.22 49.02 -5.25
CA TYR A 461 51.25 49.15 -6.71
C TYR A 461 52.45 48.42 -7.33
N LYS A 462 52.18 47.38 -8.14
CA LYS A 462 53.13 46.86 -9.13
C LYS A 462 52.36 46.49 -10.41
N PRO A 463 52.71 47.07 -11.57
CA PRO A 463 52.14 46.67 -12.84
C PRO A 463 52.62 45.24 -13.14
N GLY A 464 51.68 44.31 -13.32
CA GLY A 464 52.00 42.91 -13.59
C GLY A 464 50.82 42.16 -14.20
N LEU A 465 51.14 41.25 -15.12
CA LEU A 465 50.27 40.54 -16.08
C LEU A 465 48.99 39.84 -15.57
N PHE A 466 48.67 39.88 -14.28
CA PHE A 466 47.50 39.21 -13.67
C PHE A 466 46.57 40.17 -12.89
N ALA A 467 46.40 41.40 -13.37
CA ALA A 467 45.42 42.34 -12.85
C ALA A 467 43.96 41.86 -13.10
N SER A 468 43.06 42.08 -12.14
CA SER A 468 41.61 41.81 -12.28
C SER A 468 40.99 42.67 -13.41
N THR A 469 39.82 42.31 -13.95
CA THR A 469 39.17 43.09 -15.03
C THR A 469 38.92 44.55 -14.64
N SER A 470 38.59 44.82 -13.37
CA SER A 470 38.47 46.17 -12.82
C SER A 470 39.82 46.90 -12.75
N ALA A 471 40.90 46.20 -12.42
CA ALA A 471 42.26 46.75 -12.43
C ALA A 471 42.79 46.97 -13.86
N LYS A 472 42.42 46.12 -14.83
CA LYS A 472 42.69 46.35 -16.26
C LYS A 472 41.89 47.54 -16.80
N ASN A 473 40.65 47.74 -16.36
CA ASN A 473 39.86 48.91 -16.74
C ASN A 473 40.38 50.20 -16.08
N LEU A 474 40.95 50.13 -14.86
CA LEU A 474 41.59 51.27 -14.19
C LEU A 474 43.00 51.59 -14.73
N ASP A 475 43.75 50.56 -15.15
CA ASP A 475 45.06 50.70 -15.80
C ASP A 475 44.90 51.14 -17.27
N SER A 476 43.89 50.64 -17.98
CA SER A 476 43.44 51.19 -19.26
C SER A 476 42.95 52.61 -19.07
N PHE A 477 42.13 52.90 -18.05
CA PHE A 477 41.73 54.27 -17.70
C PHE A 477 42.94 55.19 -17.50
N ARG A 478 44.02 54.76 -16.81
CA ARG A 478 45.26 55.54 -16.68
C ARG A 478 45.99 55.75 -18.01
N LYS A 479 46.05 54.72 -18.86
CA LYS A 479 46.66 54.79 -20.21
C LYS A 479 45.84 55.58 -21.22
N ASP A 480 44.52 55.55 -21.08
CA ASP A 480 43.55 56.24 -21.94
C ASP A 480 43.41 57.71 -21.52
N LEU A 481 43.62 58.04 -20.22
CA LEU A 481 43.66 59.41 -19.68
C LEU A 481 44.90 60.22 -20.07
N LEU A 482 46.02 59.54 -20.28
CA LEU A 482 47.35 60.16 -20.42
C LEU A 482 48.18 59.49 -21.52
N PRO A 483 47.67 59.35 -22.76
CA PRO A 483 48.48 58.80 -23.85
C PRO A 483 49.72 59.66 -24.13
N GLU A 484 49.65 60.96 -23.85
CA GLU A 484 50.70 61.95 -24.15
C GLU A 484 51.79 62.07 -23.06
N LEU A 485 51.68 61.42 -21.89
CA LEU A 485 52.75 61.49 -20.87
C LEU A 485 54.01 60.70 -21.27
N GLU A 486 53.85 59.60 -22.02
CA GLU A 486 54.98 58.87 -22.61
C GLU A 486 55.62 59.68 -23.76
N GLU A 487 54.82 60.40 -24.55
CA GLU A 487 55.33 61.29 -25.61
C GLU A 487 56.02 62.54 -25.04
N ILE A 488 55.45 63.19 -24.03
CA ILE A 488 55.99 64.41 -23.41
C ILE A 488 57.24 64.12 -22.56
N GLN A 489 57.38 62.92 -21.96
CA GLN A 489 58.64 62.51 -21.34
C GLN A 489 59.74 62.22 -22.38
N SER A 490 59.39 61.73 -23.57
CA SER A 490 60.35 61.47 -24.65
C SER A 490 60.89 62.75 -25.31
N ASP A 491 60.10 63.83 -25.31
CA ASP A 491 60.51 65.13 -25.86
C ASP A 491 61.32 65.99 -24.88
N HIS A 492 61.40 65.61 -23.60
CA HIS A 492 62.24 66.32 -22.61
C HIS A 492 63.68 65.79 -22.50
N ASP A 493 63.96 64.62 -23.09
CA ASP A 493 65.32 64.03 -23.22
C ASP A 493 65.99 64.36 -24.58
N ALA A 494 65.34 65.14 -25.44
CA ALA A 494 65.87 65.52 -26.75
C ALA A 494 66.21 67.02 -26.85
N ALA A 495 67.38 67.40 -26.32
CA ALA A 495 68.27 68.38 -26.98
C ALA A 495 69.63 68.44 -26.26
N PRO A 496 70.75 68.78 -26.92
CA PRO A 496 71.19 68.48 -28.29
C PRO A 496 72.54 67.70 -28.24
N ALA A 497 72.98 67.12 -29.37
CA ALA A 497 74.38 66.76 -29.54
C ALA A 497 74.88 67.20 -30.93
N ALA A 498 75.77 68.20 -30.90
CA ALA A 498 76.76 68.61 -31.90
C ALA A 498 76.30 69.01 -33.31
#